data_AF-A0A356T8Y4-F1
#
_entry.id   AF-A0A356T8Y4-F1
#
_cell.length_a   1.000
_cell.length_b   1.000
_cell.length_c   1.000
_cell.angle_alpha   90.00
_cell.angle_beta   90.00
_cell.angle_gamma   90.00
#
_symmetry.space_group_name_H-M   'P 1'
#
loop_
_entity.id
_entity.type
_entity.pdbx_description
1 polymer ?
#
loop_
_entity_poly.entity_id
_entity_poly.type
_entity_poly.pdbx_seq_one_letter_code
_entity_poly.pdbx_strand_id
1 'polypeptide(L)'
;MTAHRFAFLAILSLVGCAAAPRPVEPMGEVTTYRGRVVAARGPTMAEDGGLCAIEVQAADGDFLNCRIRIRCNDDLVYGLSGAGFNNCRRDRDTFVFAHDHNGTRRDGDPRMFFDLRAGRVIISDDDPDVEVLIDLMTPPRGYGAGREDGNPSQSLAAPST
;
A
#
# COMPACT_ATOMS: atom_id res chain seq x y z
N MET A 1 -57.62 -54.06 -10.57
CA MET A 1 -57.07 -52.95 -11.36
C MET A 1 -57.36 -51.71 -10.52
N THR A 2 -56.42 -50.93 -9.98
CA THR A 2 -55.28 -50.27 -10.63
C THR A 2 -54.30 -49.81 -9.54
N ALA A 3 -53.00 -50.13 -9.65
CA ALA A 3 -51.97 -49.67 -8.72
C ALA A 3 -51.34 -48.38 -9.23
N HIS A 4 -51.34 -47.32 -8.40
CA HIS A 4 -50.72 -46.04 -8.73
C HIS A 4 -49.19 -46.12 -8.59
N ARG A 5 -48.50 -45.93 -9.72
CA ARG A 5 -47.04 -45.80 -9.80
C ARG A 5 -46.65 -44.39 -9.34
N PHE A 6 -45.96 -44.30 -8.20
CA PHE A 6 -45.25 -43.09 -7.81
C PHE A 6 -44.02 -42.92 -8.71
N ALA A 7 -44.06 -41.93 -9.60
CA ALA A 7 -42.91 -41.52 -10.37
C ALA A 7 -41.98 -40.68 -9.48
N PHE A 8 -40.84 -41.26 -9.10
CA PHE A 8 -39.73 -40.53 -8.48
C PHE A 8 -39.12 -39.59 -9.54
N LEU A 9 -39.37 -38.27 -9.42
CA LEU A 9 -38.56 -37.27 -10.11
C LEU A 9 -37.21 -37.15 -9.40
N ALA A 10 -36.16 -37.71 -10.01
CA ALA A 10 -34.79 -37.44 -9.62
C ALA A 10 -34.44 -36.00 -10.05
N ILE A 11 -34.39 -35.09 -9.08
CA ILE A 11 -33.91 -33.72 -9.28
C ILE A 11 -32.37 -33.78 -9.33
N LEU A 12 -31.81 -33.76 -10.55
CA LEU A 12 -30.38 -33.63 -10.78
C LEU A 12 -29.96 -32.21 -10.35
N SER A 13 -29.26 -32.10 -9.23
CA SER A 13 -28.71 -30.83 -8.75
C SER A 13 -27.49 -30.48 -9.61
N LEU A 14 -27.64 -29.50 -10.51
CA LEU A 14 -26.53 -28.88 -11.23
C LEU A 14 -25.71 -28.06 -10.22
N VAL A 15 -24.65 -28.68 -9.69
CA VAL A 15 -23.61 -27.95 -8.95
C VAL A 15 -22.82 -27.16 -9.98
N GLY A 16 -23.18 -25.88 -10.14
CA GLY A 16 -22.38 -24.95 -10.93
C GLY A 16 -21.04 -24.73 -10.23
N CYS A 17 -19.95 -25.26 -10.79
CA CYS A 17 -18.60 -24.89 -10.40
C CYS A 17 -18.38 -23.41 -10.77
N ALA A 18 -18.65 -22.49 -9.85
CA ALA A 18 -18.15 -21.13 -9.97
C ALA A 18 -16.62 -21.20 -9.96
N ALA A 19 -15.97 -20.85 -11.07
CA ALA A 19 -14.52 -20.72 -11.12
C ALA A 19 -14.09 -19.67 -10.07
N ALA A 20 -13.08 -20.01 -9.26
CA ALA A 20 -12.55 -19.05 -8.30
C ALA A 20 -12.05 -17.79 -9.03
N PRO A 21 -12.24 -16.58 -8.46
CA PRO A 21 -11.69 -15.38 -9.04
C PRO A 21 -10.18 -15.51 -9.19
N ARG A 22 -9.65 -15.01 -10.32
CA ARG A 22 -8.21 -14.99 -10.56
C ARG A 22 -7.50 -14.17 -9.49
N PRO A 23 -6.29 -14.58 -9.03
CA PRO A 23 -5.46 -13.73 -8.19
C PRO A 23 -5.11 -12.40 -8.88
N VAL A 24 -4.96 -11.35 -8.07
CA VAL A 24 -4.45 -10.05 -8.51
C VAL A 24 -2.92 -10.15 -8.61
N GLU A 25 -2.35 -9.62 -9.69
CA GLU A 25 -0.93 -9.71 -9.98
C GLU A 25 -0.29 -8.31 -10.09
N PRO A 26 0.98 -8.14 -9.66
CA PRO A 26 1.70 -6.90 -9.86
C PRO A 26 2.03 -6.65 -11.34
N MET A 27 2.11 -5.38 -11.74
CA MET A 27 2.36 -4.93 -13.10
C MET A 27 3.35 -3.77 -13.16
N GLY A 28 4.13 -3.73 -14.24
CA GLY A 28 4.99 -2.60 -14.57
C GLY A 28 6.17 -2.43 -13.61
N GLU A 29 6.77 -1.24 -13.65
CA GLU A 29 7.96 -0.90 -12.86
C GLU A 29 7.62 -0.63 -11.40
N VAL A 30 8.59 -0.90 -10.52
CA VAL A 30 8.53 -0.58 -9.10
C VAL A 30 9.03 0.84 -8.88
N THR A 31 8.24 1.67 -8.21
CA THR A 31 8.68 2.95 -7.67
C THR A 31 9.14 2.76 -6.23
N THR A 32 10.38 3.12 -5.91
CA THR A 32 10.92 3.00 -4.55
C THR A 32 11.05 4.37 -3.89
N TYR A 33 10.40 4.55 -2.75
CA TYR A 33 10.64 5.67 -1.85
C TYR A 33 11.55 5.24 -0.70
N ARG A 34 12.34 6.19 -0.19
CA ARG A 34 13.16 5.96 1.00
C ARG A 34 12.56 6.67 2.19
N GLY A 35 12.57 6.00 3.34
CA GLY A 35 12.12 6.57 4.60
C GLY A 35 13.03 6.20 5.75
N ARG A 36 12.78 6.80 6.91
CA ARG A 36 13.45 6.49 8.17
C ARG A 36 12.41 6.21 9.24
N VAL A 37 12.60 5.14 9.99
CA VAL A 37 11.76 4.84 11.16
C VAL A 37 11.96 5.95 12.19
N VAL A 38 10.87 6.56 12.64
CA VAL A 38 10.88 7.58 13.72
C VAL A 38 10.43 7.02 15.05
N ALA A 39 9.67 5.91 15.03
CA ALA A 39 9.33 5.14 16.22
C ALA A 39 8.91 3.72 15.81
N ALA A 40 9.37 2.73 16.58
CA ALA A 40 8.99 1.33 16.48
C ALA A 40 8.56 0.80 17.86
N ARG A 41 7.42 0.12 17.92
CA ARG A 41 6.84 -0.45 19.14
C ARG A 41 6.26 -1.82 18.88
N GLY A 42 6.23 -2.64 19.93
CA GLY A 42 5.75 -4.01 19.85
C GLY A 42 6.81 -4.97 19.27
N PRO A 43 6.42 -6.21 18.93
CA PRO A 43 7.33 -7.21 18.37
C PRO A 43 7.55 -6.94 16.88
N THR A 44 8.46 -6.02 16.59
CA THR A 44 8.86 -5.63 15.22
C THR A 44 10.37 -5.72 15.05
N MET A 45 10.80 -6.00 13.82
CA MET A 45 12.20 -5.95 13.41
C MET A 45 12.65 -4.54 12.99
N ALA A 46 11.71 -3.61 12.82
CA ALA A 46 12.05 -2.22 12.59
C ALA A 46 12.70 -1.62 13.84
N GLU A 47 13.74 -0.82 13.64
CA GLU A 47 14.44 -0.12 14.71
C GLU A 47 14.32 1.39 14.54
N ASP A 48 14.26 2.13 15.64
CA ASP A 48 14.29 3.60 15.61
C ASP A 48 15.50 4.10 14.82
N GLY A 49 15.27 5.02 13.88
CA GLY A 49 16.29 5.52 12.98
C GLY A 49 16.65 4.56 11.83
N GLY A 50 16.09 3.35 11.77
CA GLY A 50 16.31 2.39 10.69
C GLY A 50 15.94 2.93 9.31
N LEU A 51 16.68 2.52 8.28
CA LEU A 51 16.39 2.93 6.90
C LEU A 51 15.34 2.01 6.29
N CYS A 52 14.35 2.60 5.63
CA CYS A 52 13.30 1.85 4.95
C CYS A 52 13.28 2.11 3.45
N ALA A 53 12.93 1.07 2.70
CA ALA A 53 12.53 1.13 1.30
C ALA A 53 11.03 0.79 1.19
N ILE A 54 10.27 1.69 0.57
CA ILE A 54 8.84 1.57 0.30
C ILE A 54 8.70 1.35 -1.20
N GLU A 55 8.45 0.11 -1.59
CA GLU A 55 8.28 -0.31 -2.97
C GLU A 55 6.79 -0.25 -3.32
N VAL A 56 6.43 0.56 -4.32
CA VAL A 56 5.06 0.70 -4.82
C VAL A 56 5.02 0.28 -6.28
N GLN A 57 4.18 -0.69 -6.59
CA GLN A 57 4.01 -1.24 -7.94
C GLN A 57 2.54 -1.20 -8.33
N ALA A 58 2.22 -1.03 -9.62
CA ALA A 58 0.85 -1.19 -10.09
C ALA A 58 0.40 -2.66 -9.94
N ALA A 59 -0.90 -2.90 -9.93
CA ALA A 59 -1.49 -4.22 -9.97
C ALA A 59 -2.67 -4.24 -10.94
N ASP A 60 -3.04 -5.45 -11.40
CA ASP A 60 -4.06 -5.66 -12.43
C ASP A 60 -5.50 -5.79 -11.87
N GLY A 61 -5.70 -5.44 -10.60
CA GLY A 61 -6.98 -5.43 -9.92
C GLY A 61 -7.68 -4.08 -10.02
N ASP A 62 -9.01 -4.09 -10.19
CA ASP A 62 -9.80 -2.85 -10.28
C ASP A 62 -9.78 -2.05 -8.97
N PHE A 63 -9.98 -2.73 -7.84
CA PHE A 63 -9.94 -2.12 -6.50
C PHE A 63 -8.55 -2.24 -5.87
N LEU A 64 -7.95 -3.43 -5.92
CA LEU A 64 -6.60 -3.71 -5.46
C LEU A 64 -5.61 -3.35 -6.58
N ASN A 65 -5.46 -2.06 -6.83
CA ASN A 65 -4.82 -1.51 -8.03
C ASN A 65 -3.31 -1.27 -7.89
N CYS A 66 -2.75 -1.52 -6.72
CA CYS A 66 -1.33 -1.38 -6.42
C CYS A 66 -0.88 -2.46 -5.43
N ARG A 67 0.42 -2.72 -5.39
CA ARG A 67 1.07 -3.49 -4.34
C ARG A 67 2.13 -2.64 -3.66
N ILE A 68 2.11 -2.62 -2.34
CA ILE A 68 3.08 -1.93 -1.49
C ILE A 68 3.87 -2.97 -0.68
N ARG A 69 5.19 -2.86 -0.69
CA ARG A 69 6.08 -3.64 0.17
C ARG A 69 7.01 -2.69 0.91
N ILE A 70 7.20 -2.94 2.20
CA ILE A 70 8.04 -2.07 3.03
C ILE A 70 9.09 -2.95 3.71
N ARG A 71 10.35 -2.60 3.50
CA ARG A 71 11.48 -3.17 4.21
C ARG A 71 12.15 -2.10 5.05
N CYS A 72 12.46 -2.40 6.30
CA CYS A 72 13.26 -1.55 7.17
C CYS A 72 14.45 -2.38 7.68
N ASN A 73 15.67 -1.87 7.52
CA ASN A 73 16.90 -2.62 7.80
C ASN A 73 16.93 -4.00 7.10
N ASP A 74 16.48 -4.05 5.85
CA ASP A 74 16.30 -5.26 5.01
C ASP A 74 15.21 -6.25 5.44
N ASP A 75 14.65 -6.12 6.65
CA ASP A 75 13.53 -6.92 7.12
C ASP A 75 12.19 -6.44 6.54
N LEU A 76 11.39 -7.38 6.03
CA LEU A 76 10.06 -7.08 5.48
C LEU A 76 9.07 -6.86 6.61
N VAL A 77 8.57 -5.62 6.73
CA VAL A 77 7.61 -5.21 7.77
C VAL A 77 6.18 -5.10 7.25
N TYR A 78 5.98 -5.10 5.93
CA TYR A 78 4.66 -5.10 5.29
C TYR A 78 4.70 -5.73 3.88
N GLY A 79 3.62 -6.42 3.49
CA GLY A 79 3.45 -7.02 2.15
C GLY A 79 4.07 -8.41 1.95
N LEU A 80 4.02 -9.26 2.99
CA LEU A 80 4.54 -10.64 2.98
C LEU A 80 3.64 -11.62 2.19
N SER A 81 4.22 -12.64 1.56
CA SER A 81 3.51 -13.85 1.06
C SER A 81 2.20 -13.63 0.28
N GLY A 82 2.19 -12.66 -0.64
CA GLY A 82 1.01 -12.35 -1.48
C GLY A 82 0.15 -11.20 -0.95
N ALA A 83 0.47 -10.64 0.21
CA ALA A 83 -0.19 -9.48 0.78
C ALA A 83 0.38 -8.14 0.23
N GLY A 84 -0.11 -7.04 0.80
CA GLY A 84 0.29 -5.67 0.46
C GLY A 84 -0.44 -5.09 -0.75
N PHE A 85 -1.46 -5.77 -1.27
CA PHE A 85 -2.32 -5.21 -2.31
C PHE A 85 -3.29 -4.22 -1.71
N ASN A 86 -3.38 -3.04 -2.31
CA ASN A 86 -4.08 -1.89 -1.75
C ASN A 86 -4.94 -1.19 -2.80
N ASN A 87 -5.93 -0.43 -2.33
CA ASN A 87 -6.59 0.58 -3.15
C ASN A 87 -5.80 1.90 -3.05
N CYS A 88 -4.82 2.06 -3.93
CA CYS A 88 -4.04 3.28 -3.99
C CYS A 88 -4.74 4.37 -4.81
N ARG A 89 -4.70 5.59 -4.28
CA ARG A 89 -5.05 6.79 -5.04
C ARG A 89 -3.81 7.31 -5.78
N ARG A 90 -4.01 7.68 -7.04
CA ARG A 90 -3.00 8.28 -7.92
C ARG A 90 -3.18 9.79 -8.05
N ASP A 91 -2.07 10.49 -8.30
CA ASP A 91 -2.05 11.81 -8.96
C ASP A 91 -1.21 11.66 -10.22
N ARG A 92 -1.85 11.85 -11.38
CA ARG A 92 -1.31 11.44 -12.68
C ARG A 92 -0.87 9.97 -12.61
N ASP A 93 0.40 9.68 -12.89
CA ASP A 93 0.93 8.32 -12.94
C ASP A 93 1.49 7.85 -11.59
N THR A 94 1.60 8.74 -10.60
CA THR A 94 2.22 8.44 -9.31
C THR A 94 1.17 8.03 -8.29
N PHE A 95 1.38 6.89 -7.62
CA PHE A 95 0.61 6.52 -6.43
C PHE A 95 1.03 7.39 -5.25
N VAL A 96 0.07 8.08 -4.65
CA VAL A 96 0.35 9.10 -3.62
C VAL A 96 -0.29 8.80 -2.27
N PHE A 97 -1.22 7.84 -2.22
CA PHE A 97 -1.94 7.53 -1.00
C PHE A 97 -2.48 6.10 -1.01
N ALA A 98 -2.44 5.42 0.12
CA ALA A 98 -3.13 4.16 0.38
C ALA A 98 -3.50 4.07 1.86
N HIS A 99 -4.63 3.42 2.17
CA HIS A 99 -5.05 3.18 3.54
C HIS A 99 -5.72 1.81 3.64
N ASP A 100 -4.99 0.89 4.25
CA ASP A 100 -5.46 -0.38 4.73
C ASP A 100 -5.83 -0.25 6.21
N HIS A 101 -7.12 -0.42 6.50
CA HIS A 101 -7.70 -0.23 7.83
C HIS A 101 -7.89 -1.54 8.58
N ASN A 102 -7.73 -2.67 7.89
CA ASN A 102 -7.87 -3.98 8.48
C ASN A 102 -6.49 -4.45 8.94
N GLY A 103 -6.44 -5.04 10.14
CA GLY A 103 -5.23 -5.68 10.64
C GLY A 103 -5.27 -7.19 10.41
N THR A 104 -4.23 -7.89 10.81
CA THR A 104 -3.98 -9.30 10.45
C THR A 104 -5.17 -10.22 10.77
N ARG A 105 -5.94 -9.95 11.83
CA ARG A 105 -7.13 -10.74 12.18
C ARG A 105 -8.27 -10.71 11.15
N ARG A 106 -8.31 -9.70 10.28
CA ARG A 106 -9.39 -9.48 9.31
C ARG A 106 -9.03 -10.02 7.93
N ASP A 107 -7.83 -9.73 7.43
CA ASP A 107 -7.40 -10.07 6.07
C ASP A 107 -5.96 -10.58 5.96
N GLY A 108 -5.23 -10.69 7.07
CA GLY A 108 -3.98 -11.45 7.15
C GLY A 108 -2.70 -10.62 7.06
N ASP A 109 -2.80 -9.31 6.87
CA ASP A 109 -1.67 -8.38 6.98
C ASP A 109 -1.94 -7.20 7.93
N PRO A 110 -0.88 -6.54 8.44
CA PRO A 110 -1.03 -5.36 9.28
C PRO A 110 -1.73 -4.22 8.56
N ARG A 111 -2.36 -3.32 9.32
CA ARG A 111 -2.84 -2.05 8.79
C ARG A 111 -1.69 -1.25 8.24
N MET A 112 -1.96 -0.50 7.18
CA MET A 112 -0.98 0.37 6.57
C MET A 112 -1.60 1.68 6.11
N PHE A 113 -0.97 2.78 6.47
CA PHE A 113 -1.26 4.10 5.95
C PHE A 113 -0.03 4.62 5.21
N PHE A 114 -0.19 4.98 3.95
CA PHE A 114 0.84 5.60 3.13
C PHE A 114 0.30 6.93 2.61
N ASP A 115 1.00 8.03 2.92
CA ASP A 115 0.70 9.35 2.37
C ASP A 115 1.99 10.04 1.94
N LEU A 116 2.15 10.11 0.63
CA LEU A 116 3.31 10.71 0.00
C LEU A 116 3.33 12.24 0.15
N ARG A 117 2.17 12.89 0.28
CA ARG A 117 2.06 14.34 0.50
C ARG A 117 2.52 14.70 1.91
N ALA A 118 2.02 13.95 2.88
CA ALA A 118 2.38 14.12 4.28
C ALA A 118 3.80 13.63 4.59
N GLY A 119 4.41 12.88 3.67
CA GLY A 119 5.75 12.32 3.84
C GLY A 119 5.78 11.23 4.91
N ARG A 120 4.72 10.43 5.04
CA ARG A 120 4.56 9.51 6.18
C ARG A 120 4.02 8.14 5.79
N VAL A 121 4.53 7.12 6.47
CA VAL A 121 4.00 5.76 6.46
C VAL A 121 3.79 5.29 7.89
N ILE A 122 2.68 4.61 8.14
CA ILE A 122 2.36 4.00 9.44
C ILE A 122 1.98 2.55 9.18
N ILE A 123 2.62 1.62 9.88
CA ILE A 123 2.23 0.22 9.93
C ILE A 123 1.75 -0.05 11.35
N SER A 124 0.60 -0.69 11.50
CA SER A 124 0.11 -1.06 12.83
C SER A 124 -0.69 -2.35 12.82
N ASP A 125 -0.75 -3.03 13.94
CA ASP A 125 -1.63 -4.20 14.11
C ASP A 125 -2.05 -4.33 15.57
N ASP A 126 -3.12 -5.07 15.83
CA ASP A 126 -3.56 -5.43 17.19
C ASP A 126 -3.16 -6.87 17.55
N ASP A 127 -2.63 -7.65 16.61
CA ASP A 127 -2.24 -9.06 16.82
C ASP A 127 -1.05 -9.52 15.95
N PRO A 128 0.20 -9.38 16.46
CA PRO A 128 0.53 -8.76 17.74
C PRO A 128 0.38 -7.23 17.70
N ASP A 129 0.21 -6.59 18.87
CA ASP A 129 0.19 -5.13 18.99
C ASP A 129 1.54 -4.55 18.54
N VAL A 130 1.54 -3.89 17.38
CA VAL A 130 2.73 -3.34 16.72
C VAL A 130 2.42 -1.97 16.15
N GLU A 131 3.40 -1.07 16.21
CA GLU A 131 3.33 0.24 15.57
C GLU A 131 4.71 0.61 15.02
N VAL A 132 4.79 0.90 13.72
CA VAL A 132 6.00 1.41 13.06
C VAL A 132 5.65 2.68 12.32
N LEU A 133 6.33 3.76 12.69
CA LEU A 133 6.16 5.10 12.13
C LEU A 133 7.38 5.44 11.28
N ILE A 134 7.16 5.84 10.03
CA ILE A 134 8.24 6.10 9.07
C ILE A 134 8.01 7.47 8.43
N ASP A 135 9.04 8.31 8.46
CA ASP A 135 9.08 9.57 7.70
C ASP A 135 9.78 9.34 6.37
N LEU A 136 9.17 9.80 5.28
CA LEU A 136 9.74 9.71 3.93
C LEU A 136 10.82 10.79 3.76
N MET A 137 12.03 10.38 3.38
CA MET A 137 13.21 11.27 3.31
C MET A 137 13.18 12.24 2.13
N THR A 138 12.40 11.96 1.08
CA THR A 138 12.20 12.89 -0.03
C THR A 138 10.84 12.62 -0.68
N PRO A 139 9.85 13.51 -0.52
CA PRO A 139 8.65 13.46 -1.35
C PRO A 139 9.04 13.79 -2.82
N PRO A 140 8.36 13.21 -3.83
CA PRO A 140 8.65 13.49 -5.23
C PRO A 140 8.59 14.99 -5.51
N ARG A 141 9.45 15.46 -6.42
CA ARG A 141 9.44 16.86 -6.89
C ARG A 141 8.02 17.26 -7.29
N GLY A 142 7.49 18.31 -6.66
CA GLY A 142 6.11 18.79 -6.85
C GLY A 142 5.17 18.53 -5.66
N TYR A 143 5.62 17.77 -4.66
CA TYR A 143 4.92 17.54 -3.40
C TYR A 143 5.83 18.01 -2.26
N GLY A 144 5.44 19.08 -1.55
CA GLY A 144 6.08 19.42 -0.28
C GLY A 144 7.26 20.40 -0.30
N ALA A 145 7.45 21.17 -1.37
CA ALA A 145 8.01 22.52 -1.19
C ALA A 145 6.83 23.47 -1.26
N GLY A 146 6.46 24.07 -0.12
CA GLY A 146 5.59 25.23 -0.15
C GLY A 146 6.12 26.24 -1.17
N ARG A 147 5.21 27.03 -1.73
CA ARG A 147 5.57 28.33 -2.28
C ARG A 147 6.30 29.12 -1.20
N GLU A 148 7.61 28.98 -1.10
CA GLU A 148 8.45 30.12 -0.80
C GLU A 148 8.52 30.90 -2.09
N ASP A 149 7.54 31.77 -2.30
CA ASP A 149 7.62 32.91 -3.20
C ASP A 149 8.63 33.91 -2.57
N GLY A 150 9.85 33.43 -2.31
CA GLY A 150 10.98 34.18 -1.81
C GLY A 150 11.71 34.79 -2.99
N ASN A 151 11.20 35.94 -3.42
CA ASN A 151 11.87 36.99 -4.19
C ASN A 151 13.37 36.74 -4.47
N PRO A 152 13.77 36.32 -5.69
CA PRO A 152 15.16 36.43 -6.10
C PRO A 152 15.43 37.91 -6.40
N SER A 153 16.14 38.52 -5.46
CA SER A 153 16.99 39.70 -5.61
C SER A 153 17.13 40.16 -7.06
N GLN A 154 16.52 41.31 -7.37
CA GLN A 154 16.98 42.14 -8.47
C GLN A 154 18.41 42.57 -8.14
N SER A 155 19.37 41.83 -8.69
CA SER A 155 20.74 42.29 -8.86
C SER A 155 20.70 43.44 -9.86
N LEU A 156 20.51 44.66 -9.36
CA LEU A 156 20.82 45.87 -10.12
C LEU A 156 22.33 45.94 -10.26
N ALA A 157 22.81 45.56 -11.44
CA ALA A 157 24.14 45.88 -11.90
C ALA A 157 24.31 47.42 -11.88
N ALA A 158 25.32 47.90 -11.14
CA ALA A 158 25.80 49.26 -11.32
C ALA A 158 26.60 49.32 -12.65
N PRO A 159 26.37 50.30 -13.53
CA PRO A 159 27.31 50.56 -14.60
C PRO A 159 28.48 51.39 -14.08
N SER A 160 29.69 50.87 -14.27
CA SER A 160 30.93 51.64 -14.18
C SER A 160 31.22 52.27 -15.55
N THR A 161 31.04 53.58 -15.67
CA THR A 161 31.92 54.61 -16.28
C THR A 161 31.15 55.92 -16.40
#